data_AF-A0A7K3S8G6-F1
#
_entry.id   AF-A0A7K3S8G6-F1
#
_cell.length_a   1.000
_cell.length_b   1.000
_cell.length_c   1.000
_cell.angle_alpha   90.00
_cell.angle_beta   90.00
_cell.angle_gamma   90.00
#
_symmetry.space_group_name_H-M   'P 1'
#
loop_
_entity.id
_entity.type
_entity.pdbx_description
1 polymer ?
#
loop_
_entity_poly.entity_id
_entity_poly.type
_entity_poly.pdbx_seq_one_letter_code
_entity_poly.pdbx_strand_id
1 'polypeptide(L)'
;MITRIEVLGRAAAGDGALPLLTLDEFFADNEQQESIAPNQWGYGRPPLRTIHQRLSVLQEAADVAWIRVQLHEETLDSDFPDISAEAVAICTSAAADEIERRLDAELLQSSGIIEGLVYPSDWFAEIPAVPERHHLLSLVWD
;
A
#
# COMPACT_ATOMS: atom_id res chain seq x y z
N MET A 1 -14.21 -3.56 -0.73
CA MET A 1 -13.01 -3.11 -1.46
C MET A 1 -13.47 -2.08 -2.48
N ILE A 2 -12.71 -0.99 -2.66
CA ILE A 2 -12.95 -0.02 -3.72
C ILE A 2 -12.90 -0.70 -5.09
N THR A 3 -13.78 -0.30 -6.00
CA THR A 3 -13.82 -0.89 -7.34
C THR A 3 -12.80 -0.25 -8.26
N ARG A 4 -12.37 -0.99 -9.29
CA ARG A 4 -11.52 -0.45 -10.35
C ARG A 4 -12.16 0.77 -11.02
N ILE A 5 -13.46 0.77 -11.23
CA ILE A 5 -14.20 1.90 -11.84
C ILE A 5 -14.03 3.18 -11.01
N GLU A 6 -14.11 3.07 -9.68
CA GLU A 6 -13.89 4.22 -8.78
C GLU A 6 -12.44 4.71 -8.83
N VAL A 7 -11.47 3.78 -8.86
CA VAL A 7 -10.05 4.12 -9.01
C VAL A 7 -9.79 4.85 -10.33
N LEU A 8 -10.30 4.34 -11.45
CA LEU A 8 -10.15 4.98 -12.76
C LEU A 8 -10.79 6.38 -12.80
N GLY A 9 -11.94 6.56 -12.14
CA GLY A 9 -12.57 7.86 -12.00
C GLY A 9 -11.70 8.87 -11.25
N ARG A 10 -11.06 8.44 -10.16
CA ARG A 10 -10.11 9.26 -9.37
C ARG A 10 -8.84 9.55 -10.16
N ALA A 11 -8.28 8.55 -10.84
CA ALA A 11 -7.10 8.72 -11.68
C ALA A 11 -7.35 9.71 -12.83
N ALA A 12 -8.52 9.63 -13.49
CA ALA A 12 -8.90 10.59 -14.53
C ALA A 12 -9.02 12.03 -13.98
N ALA A 13 -9.49 12.21 -12.74
CA ALA A 13 -9.53 13.51 -12.08
C ALA A 13 -8.14 14.02 -11.67
N GLY A 14 -7.17 13.11 -11.47
CA GLY A 14 -5.77 13.38 -11.15
C GLY A 14 -4.83 13.36 -12.36
N ASP A 15 -5.33 13.59 -13.58
CA ASP A 15 -4.52 13.60 -14.82
C ASP A 15 -3.73 12.30 -15.06
N GLY A 16 -4.34 11.17 -14.72
CA GLY A 16 -3.77 9.83 -14.85
C GLY A 16 -3.01 9.33 -13.62
N ALA A 17 -2.76 10.17 -12.61
CA ALA A 17 -2.09 9.77 -11.38
C ALA A 17 -2.98 8.87 -10.51
N LEU A 18 -2.44 7.74 -10.04
CA LEU A 18 -3.17 6.75 -9.25
C LEU A 18 -3.43 7.25 -7.83
N PRO A 19 -4.65 7.11 -7.28
CA PRO A 19 -4.93 7.52 -5.92
C PRO A 19 -4.19 6.64 -4.91
N LEU A 20 -3.63 7.24 -3.86
CA LEU A 20 -3.23 6.51 -2.67
C LEU A 20 -4.45 6.07 -1.86
N LEU A 21 -4.68 4.76 -1.77
CA LEU A 21 -5.87 4.21 -1.09
C LEU A 21 -5.63 4.06 0.40
N THR A 22 -6.63 4.32 1.22
CA THR A 22 -6.64 3.90 2.63
C THR A 22 -6.59 2.37 2.77
N LEU A 23 -6.22 1.88 3.95
CA LEU A 23 -6.27 0.45 4.24
C LEU A 23 -7.69 -0.12 4.08
N ASP A 24 -8.70 0.60 4.55
CA ASP A 24 -10.10 0.14 4.42
C ASP A 24 -10.57 0.08 2.97
N GLU A 25 -10.24 1.10 2.14
CA GLU A 25 -10.59 1.08 0.72
C GLU A 25 -10.02 -0.16 0.01
N PHE A 26 -8.78 -0.54 0.30
CA PHE A 26 -8.14 -1.68 -0.37
C PHE A 26 -8.45 -3.04 0.28
N PHE A 27 -8.45 -3.14 1.61
CA PHE A 27 -8.52 -4.43 2.33
C PHE A 27 -9.92 -4.80 2.81
N ALA A 28 -10.82 -3.85 3.09
CA ALA A 28 -12.15 -4.18 3.59
C ALA A 28 -12.90 -4.98 2.52
N ASP A 29 -13.43 -6.15 2.88
CA ASP A 29 -14.12 -7.08 1.96
C ASP A 29 -13.31 -7.49 0.72
N ASN A 30 -11.97 -7.31 0.74
CA ASN A 30 -11.11 -7.79 -0.33
C ASN A 30 -10.78 -9.27 -0.11
N GLU A 31 -11.38 -10.13 -0.93
CA GLU A 31 -11.11 -11.56 -0.93
C GLU A 31 -10.07 -11.97 -1.99
N GLN A 32 -9.70 -11.06 -2.90
CA GLN A 32 -8.80 -11.32 -4.02
C GLN A 32 -7.35 -11.43 -3.54
N GLN A 33 -6.95 -12.62 -3.09
CA GLN A 33 -5.64 -12.83 -2.48
C GLN A 33 -4.47 -12.47 -3.40
N GLU A 34 -4.65 -12.54 -4.71
CA GLU A 34 -3.62 -12.22 -5.71
C GLU A 34 -3.47 -10.71 -5.97
N SER A 35 -4.28 -9.86 -5.34
CA SER A 35 -4.23 -8.39 -5.53
C SER A 35 -3.00 -7.70 -4.91
N ILE A 36 -2.09 -8.43 -4.27
CA ILE A 36 -0.82 -7.92 -3.73
C ILE A 36 0.18 -9.07 -3.70
N ALA A 37 1.43 -8.90 -4.15
CA ALA A 37 2.43 -9.98 -4.15
C ALA A 37 1.89 -11.35 -4.63
N PRO A 38 1.22 -11.43 -5.81
CA PRO A 38 0.55 -12.65 -6.26
C PRO A 38 1.48 -13.86 -6.37
N ASN A 39 2.72 -13.62 -6.79
CA ASN A 39 3.80 -14.61 -6.90
C ASN A 39 4.16 -15.29 -5.56
N GLN A 40 3.81 -14.69 -4.42
CA GLN A 40 4.08 -15.24 -3.10
C GLN A 40 2.85 -15.86 -2.43
N TRP A 41 1.65 -15.68 -3.02
CA TRP A 41 0.44 -16.29 -2.50
C TRP A 41 0.49 -17.82 -2.66
N GLY A 42 0.24 -18.54 -1.56
CA GLY A 42 0.42 -20.01 -1.49
C GLY A 42 1.85 -20.47 -1.22
N TYR A 43 2.83 -19.55 -1.17
CA TYR A 43 4.25 -19.83 -0.93
C TYR A 43 4.79 -19.24 0.38
N GLY A 44 3.90 -18.83 1.29
CA GLY A 44 4.26 -18.36 2.63
C GLY A 44 3.59 -17.04 2.98
N ARG A 45 3.29 -16.18 1.98
CA ARG A 45 2.68 -14.88 2.23
C ARG A 45 1.35 -15.07 2.95
N PRO A 46 1.11 -14.39 4.09
CA PRO A 46 -0.10 -14.59 4.86
C PRO A 46 -1.33 -14.07 4.08
N PRO A 47 -2.55 -14.47 4.49
CA PRO A 47 -3.76 -13.96 3.87
C PRO A 47 -3.91 -12.44 4.05
N LEU A 48 -4.61 -11.78 3.12
CA LEU A 48 -4.87 -10.33 3.16
C LEU A 48 -5.36 -9.82 4.53
N ARG A 49 -6.25 -10.56 5.20
CA ARG A 49 -6.75 -10.18 6.54
C ARG A 49 -5.63 -10.03 7.57
N THR A 50 -4.58 -10.84 7.48
CA THR A 50 -3.46 -10.82 8.41
C THR A 50 -2.56 -9.63 8.08
N ILE A 51 -2.29 -9.38 6.78
CA ILE A 51 -1.57 -8.19 6.33
C ILE A 51 -2.30 -6.93 6.81
N HIS A 52 -3.62 -6.85 6.55
CA HIS A 52 -4.47 -5.75 6.99
C HIS A 52 -4.38 -5.54 8.51
N GLN A 53 -4.57 -6.59 9.31
CA GLN A 53 -4.51 -6.48 10.78
C GLN A 53 -3.17 -5.92 11.26
N ARG A 54 -2.05 -6.33 10.67
CA ARG A 54 -0.71 -5.83 11.05
C ARG A 54 -0.54 -4.36 10.70
N LEU A 55 -0.98 -3.97 9.51
CA LEU A 55 -0.96 -2.57 9.06
C LEU A 55 -1.90 -1.69 9.90
N SER A 56 -3.10 -2.16 10.24
CA SER A 56 -4.03 -1.42 11.10
C SER A 56 -3.43 -1.19 12.49
N VAL A 57 -2.79 -2.20 13.09
CA VAL A 57 -2.10 -2.04 14.38
C VAL A 57 -0.96 -1.01 14.28
N LEU A 58 -0.20 -1.01 13.18
CA LEU A 58 0.84 0.00 12.97
C LEU A 58 0.25 1.40 12.77
N GLN A 59 -0.88 1.52 12.07
CA GLN A 59 -1.53 2.81 11.79
C GLN A 59 -1.99 3.54 13.06
N GLU A 60 -2.30 2.81 14.15
CA GLU A 60 -2.66 3.37 15.44
C GLU A 60 -1.46 3.88 16.26
N ALA A 61 -0.22 3.67 15.78
CA ALA A 61 0.97 4.13 16.47
C ALA A 61 1.11 5.67 16.39
N ALA A 62 1.47 6.30 17.50
CA ALA A 62 1.53 7.77 17.60
C ALA A 62 2.57 8.44 16.69
N ASP A 63 3.55 7.67 16.20
CA ASP A 63 4.59 8.11 15.27
C ASP A 63 4.27 7.76 13.81
N VAL A 64 3.07 7.25 13.53
CA VAL A 64 2.55 6.98 12.17
C VAL A 64 1.41 7.97 11.89
N ALA A 65 1.61 8.84 10.91
CA ALA A 65 0.63 9.84 10.53
C ALA A 65 -0.49 9.23 9.66
N TRP A 66 -0.12 8.31 8.76
CA TRP A 66 -1.05 7.59 7.90
C TRP A 66 -0.36 6.42 7.20
N ILE A 67 -1.15 5.44 6.77
CA ILE A 67 -0.74 4.34 5.89
C ILE A 67 -1.64 4.34 4.65
N ARG A 68 -1.06 4.12 3.47
CA ARG A 68 -1.78 4.06 2.20
C ARG A 68 -1.28 2.93 1.31
N VAL A 69 -2.17 2.34 0.52
CA VAL A 69 -1.81 1.37 -0.52
C VAL A 69 -1.46 2.12 -1.80
N GLN A 70 -0.31 1.79 -2.38
CA GLN A 70 0.16 2.23 -3.68
C GLN A 70 -0.30 1.21 -4.71
N LEU A 71 -1.07 1.65 -5.71
CA LEU A 71 -1.57 0.77 -6.76
C LEU A 71 -0.51 0.55 -7.85
N HIS A 72 -0.51 -0.64 -8.43
CA HIS A 72 0.31 -1.00 -9.60
C HIS A 72 -0.21 -0.29 -10.86
N GLU A 73 0.68 0.13 -11.75
CA GLU A 73 0.36 0.89 -12.97
C GLU A 73 -0.64 0.16 -13.89
N GLU A 74 -0.52 -1.17 -13.99
CA GLU A 74 -1.45 -2.06 -14.71
C GLU A 74 -2.93 -1.87 -14.31
N THR A 75 -3.22 -1.30 -13.14
CA THR A 75 -4.61 -0.92 -12.77
C THR A 75 -5.26 0.00 -13.81
N LEU A 76 -4.47 0.82 -14.51
CA LEU A 76 -4.91 1.72 -15.58
C LEU A 76 -5.14 1.00 -16.92
N ASP A 77 -4.58 -0.20 -17.11
CA ASP A 77 -4.64 -0.92 -18.39
C ASP A 77 -6.03 -1.46 -18.66
N SER A 78 -6.54 -1.29 -19.89
CA SER A 78 -7.89 -1.72 -20.26
C SER A 78 -8.15 -3.22 -20.03
N ASP A 79 -7.10 -4.02 -20.17
CA ASP A 79 -7.17 -5.48 -20.13
C ASP A 79 -6.99 -6.04 -18.71
N PHE A 80 -6.66 -5.18 -17.73
CA PHE A 80 -6.57 -5.55 -16.33
C PHE A 80 -7.96 -5.36 -15.66
N PRO A 81 -8.62 -6.43 -15.19
CA PRO A 81 -10.01 -6.35 -14.75
C PRO A 81 -10.19 -5.71 -13.36
N ASP A 82 -9.17 -5.79 -12.51
CA ASP A 82 -9.25 -5.48 -11.08
C ASP A 82 -8.28 -4.36 -10.66
N ILE A 83 -7.98 -4.24 -9.37
CA ILE A 83 -6.92 -3.38 -8.84
C ILE A 83 -5.83 -4.25 -8.23
N SER A 84 -4.57 -3.82 -8.33
CA SER A 84 -3.43 -4.50 -7.70
C SER A 84 -2.63 -3.50 -6.89
N ALA A 85 -2.18 -3.91 -5.72
CA ALA A 85 -1.24 -3.16 -4.91
C ALA A 85 0.19 -3.48 -5.33
N GLU A 86 0.96 -2.42 -5.57
CA GLU A 86 2.41 -2.49 -5.73
C GLU A 86 3.10 -2.50 -4.36
N ALA A 87 2.64 -1.65 -3.44
CA ALA A 87 3.27 -1.49 -2.14
C ALA A 87 2.33 -0.81 -1.12
N VAL A 88 2.82 -0.69 0.11
CA VAL A 88 2.13 0.06 1.18
C VAL A 88 3.02 1.20 1.66
N ALA A 89 2.60 2.43 1.37
CA ALA A 89 3.23 3.65 1.86
C ALA A 89 2.91 3.89 3.33
N ILE A 90 3.91 4.28 4.10
CA ILE A 90 3.86 4.53 5.54
C ILE A 90 4.46 5.91 5.77
N CYS A 91 3.67 6.86 6.28
CA CYS A 91 4.17 8.15 6.71
C CYS A 91 4.44 8.13 8.21
N THR A 92 5.71 8.25 8.59
CA THR A 92 6.13 8.07 9.99
C THR A 92 7.32 8.95 10.35
N SER A 93 7.54 9.18 11.64
CA SER A 93 8.79 9.72 12.18
C SER A 93 9.78 8.65 12.64
N ALA A 94 9.41 7.36 12.64
CA ALA A 94 10.28 6.24 13.02
C ALA A 94 11.21 5.84 11.87
N ALA A 95 12.35 5.23 12.20
CA ALA A 95 13.30 4.72 11.20
C ALA A 95 12.77 3.46 10.48
N ALA A 96 13.27 3.21 9.27
CA ALA A 96 12.86 2.07 8.44
C ALA A 96 13.02 0.70 9.14
N ASP A 97 14.15 0.46 9.80
CA ASP A 97 14.44 -0.78 10.52
C ASP A 97 13.48 -1.01 11.70
N GLU A 98 13.01 0.08 12.31
CA GLU A 98 12.02 0.04 13.36
C GLU A 98 10.63 -0.30 12.82
N ILE A 99 10.21 0.30 11.71
CA ILE A 99 8.95 -0.05 11.04
C ILE A 99 8.96 -1.51 10.58
N GLU A 100 10.05 -1.97 9.97
CA GLU A 100 10.21 -3.34 9.49
C GLU A 100 10.04 -4.36 10.63
N ARG A 101 10.71 -4.13 11.77
CA ARG A 101 10.57 -4.99 12.96
C ARG A 101 9.16 -4.97 13.54
N ARG A 102 8.49 -3.82 13.56
CA ARG A 102 7.11 -3.71 14.08
C ARG A 102 6.13 -4.47 13.21
N LEU A 103 6.34 -4.47 11.90
CA LEU A 103 5.51 -5.18 10.94
C LEU A 103 5.76 -6.69 10.91
N ASP A 104 6.95 -7.12 11.33
CA ASP A 104 7.42 -8.50 11.24
C ASP A 104 7.48 -8.91 9.75
N ALA A 105 8.45 -8.32 9.04
CA ALA A 105 8.64 -8.51 7.60
C ALA A 105 8.77 -9.99 7.21
N GLU A 106 9.39 -10.81 8.06
CA GLU A 106 9.45 -12.26 7.86
C GLU A 106 8.05 -12.89 7.88
N LEU A 107 7.21 -12.55 8.86
CA LEU A 107 5.82 -13.03 8.90
C LEU A 107 5.00 -12.57 7.68
N LEU A 108 5.23 -11.34 7.20
CA LEU A 108 4.54 -10.81 6.03
C LEU A 108 5.10 -11.32 4.69
N GLN A 109 6.24 -12.03 4.73
CA GLN A 109 7.04 -12.41 3.56
C GLN A 109 7.39 -11.22 2.65
N SER A 110 7.48 -10.01 3.22
CA SER A 110 7.85 -8.82 2.47
C SER A 110 9.34 -8.79 2.18
N SER A 111 9.73 -8.08 1.11
CA SER A 111 11.13 -7.78 0.78
C SER A 111 11.72 -6.66 1.66
N GLY A 112 10.93 -6.13 2.61
CA GLY A 112 11.37 -5.16 3.61
C GLY A 112 10.81 -3.76 3.37
N ILE A 113 11.49 -2.77 3.96
CA ILE A 113 11.11 -1.36 3.86
C ILE A 113 12.11 -0.59 2.99
N ILE A 114 11.60 0.22 2.05
CA ILE A 114 12.38 1.19 1.28
C ILE A 114 11.99 2.62 1.63
N GLU A 115 12.89 3.57 1.36
CA GLU A 115 12.61 5.01 1.49
C GLU A 115 11.78 5.54 0.32
N GLY A 116 10.79 6.38 0.63
CA GLY A 116 9.92 7.02 -0.37
C GLY A 116 8.76 6.16 -0.86
N LEU A 117 8.14 6.62 -1.94
CA LEU A 117 7.12 5.89 -2.71
C LEU A 117 7.80 5.01 -3.76
N VAL A 118 7.12 3.94 -4.21
CA VAL A 118 7.67 2.97 -5.18
C VAL A 118 7.77 3.52 -6.61
N TYR A 119 6.94 4.51 -6.94
CA TYR A 119 7.00 5.26 -8.18
C TYR A 119 7.27 6.75 -7.89
N PRO A 120 7.64 7.56 -8.91
CA PRO A 120 7.72 9.00 -8.77
C PRO A 120 6.45 9.59 -8.17
N SER A 121 6.57 10.62 -7.32
CA SER A 121 5.42 11.14 -6.57
C SER A 121 4.32 11.72 -7.46
N ASP A 122 4.65 12.18 -8.67
CA ASP A 122 3.71 12.67 -9.68
C ASP A 122 2.89 11.55 -10.34
N TRP A 123 3.23 10.28 -10.11
CA TRP A 123 2.41 9.13 -10.48
C TRP A 123 1.25 8.89 -9.51
N PHE A 124 1.27 9.55 -8.36
CA PHE A 124 0.24 9.38 -7.34
C PHE A 124 -0.56 10.66 -7.12
N ALA A 125 -1.87 10.49 -6.98
CA ALA A 125 -2.80 11.50 -6.52
C ALA A 125 -3.19 11.25 -5.06
N GLU A 126 -3.78 12.26 -4.43
CA GLU A 126 -4.37 12.14 -3.09
C GLU A 126 -3.37 11.75 -2.00
N ILE A 127 -2.10 12.11 -2.20
CA ILE A 127 -1.05 11.95 -1.19
C ILE A 127 -1.40 12.84 0.01
N PRO A 128 -1.66 12.27 1.20
CA PRO A 128 -1.96 13.09 2.37
C PRO A 128 -0.73 13.90 2.79
N ALA A 129 -0.96 14.99 3.53
CA ALA A 129 0.14 15.83 4.01
C ALA A 129 1.14 15.02 4.85
N VAL A 130 2.43 15.27 4.65
CA VAL A 130 3.51 14.71 5.47
C VAL A 130 3.80 15.71 6.60
N PRO A 131 3.53 15.38 7.87
CA PRO A 131 3.80 16.29 8.97
C PRO A 131 5.29 16.58 9.14
N GLU A 132 5.63 17.64 9.88
CA GLU A 132 7.02 17.93 10.21
C GLU A 132 7.70 16.72 10.86
N ARG A 133 8.97 16.50 10.49
CA ARG A 133 9.81 15.39 10.97
C ARG A 133 9.32 13.98 10.58
N HIS A 134 8.27 13.88 9.77
CA HIS A 134 7.87 12.63 9.15
C HIS A 134 8.53 12.49 7.78
N HIS A 135 8.65 11.25 7.35
CA HIS A 135 9.11 10.85 6.03
C HIS A 135 8.22 9.72 5.52
N LEU A 136 8.41 9.36 4.25
CA LEU A 136 7.67 8.29 3.60
C LEU A 136 8.57 7.07 3.49
N LEU A 137 8.00 5.93 3.83
CA LEU A 137 8.58 4.61 3.65
C LEU A 137 7.60 3.76 2.84
N SER A 138 8.09 2.73 2.16
CA SER A 138 7.23 1.75 1.48
C SER A 138 7.59 0.33 1.90
N LEU A 139 6.57 -0.41 2.34
CA LEU A 139 6.63 -1.86 2.47
C LEU A 139 6.40 -2.49 1.10
N VAL A 140 7.33 -3.32 0.65
CA VAL A 140 7.36 -3.90 -0.69
C VAL A 140 7.45 -5.42 -0.66
N TRP A 141 7.00 -6.05 -1.74
CA TRP A 141 7.14 -7.48 -2.00
C TRP A 141 7.69 -7.65 -3.42
N ASP A 142 8.72 -8.46 -3.60
CA ASP A 142 9.20 -8.89 -4.93
C ASP A 142 8.37 -10.04 -5.50
#